data_AF-A0A662VFA5-F1
#
_entry.id   AF-A0A662VFA5-F1
#
_cell.length_a   1.000
_cell.length_b   1.000
_cell.length_c   1.000
_cell.angle_alpha   90.00
_cell.angle_beta   90.00
_cell.angle_gamma   90.00
#
_symmetry.space_group_name_H-M   'P 1'
#
loop_
_entity.id
_entity.type
_entity.pdbx_description
1 polymer ?
#
loop_
_entity_poly.entity_id
_entity_poly.type
_entity_poly.pdbx_seq_one_letter_code
_entity_poly.pdbx_strand_id
1 'polypeptide(L)' 'MTIGLLKGVNKAGHKGWTTVKCAICNKDLDLFKAVETGEVYYCKRCVANGREAYFCEAHARNLHFKCPYCGGELKPYYG' A
#
# COMPACT_ATOMS: atom_id res chain seq x y z
N MET A 1 24.66 31.25 12.77
CA MET A 1 24.36 30.35 13.90
C MET A 1 22.97 29.79 13.67
N THR A 2 22.92 28.47 13.52
CA THR A 2 21.81 27.55 13.25
C THR A 2 20.53 27.78 14.06
N ILE A 3 19.40 27.92 13.35
CA ILE A 3 18.07 27.54 13.83
C ILE A 3 17.77 26.24 13.06
N GLY A 4 18.14 25.07 13.60
CA GLY A 4 17.32 24.41 14.60
C GLY A 4 16.23 23.63 13.85
N LEU A 5 16.56 22.40 13.43
CA LEU A 5 15.69 21.41 12.79
C LEU A 5 14.22 21.56 13.25
N LEU A 6 13.31 21.80 12.31
CA LEU A 6 11.88 21.55 12.48
C LEU A 6 11.67 20.04 12.59
N LYS A 7 11.92 19.55 13.80
CA LYS A 7 11.62 18.22 14.30
C LYS A 7 10.09 18.11 14.36
N GLY A 8 9.54 17.20 13.57
CA GLY A 8 8.16 16.74 13.72
C GLY A 8 7.12 17.77 13.27
N VAL A 9 6.92 17.88 11.96
CA VAL A 9 5.60 18.29 11.44
C VAL A 9 4.62 17.18 11.82
N ASN A 10 3.96 17.41 12.94
CA ASN A 10 2.78 16.72 13.42
C ASN A 10 1.86 16.35 12.25
N LYS A 11 1.45 15.09 12.18
CA LYS A 11 0.09 14.69 12.56
C LYS A 11 -0.02 13.17 12.45
N ALA A 12 -0.35 12.52 13.57
CA ALA A 12 -0.98 11.21 13.56
C ALA A 12 -2.05 11.21 12.46
N GLY A 13 -1.82 10.41 11.42
CA GLY A 13 -2.54 10.51 10.15
C GLY A 13 -4.04 10.46 10.38
N HIS A 14 -4.76 11.39 9.76
CA HIS A 14 -6.18 11.25 9.54
C HIS A 14 -6.44 9.84 8.99
N LYS A 15 -7.18 8.99 9.72
CA LYS A 15 -7.45 7.57 9.36
C LYS A 15 -7.95 7.37 7.92
N GLY A 16 -8.45 8.41 7.26
CA GLY A 16 -8.86 8.38 5.86
C GLY A 16 -7.73 8.49 4.81
N TRP A 17 -6.47 8.70 5.19
CA TRP A 17 -5.34 8.81 4.24
C TRP A 17 -4.49 7.54 4.13
N THR A 18 -4.66 6.56 5.02
CA THR A 18 -3.87 5.31 5.02
C THR A 18 -4.69 4.09 4.64
N THR A 19 -6.00 4.21 4.43
CA THR A 19 -6.86 3.10 3.99
C THR A 19 -7.03 3.11 2.48
N VAL A 20 -6.62 2.05 1.80
CA VAL A 20 -6.85 1.80 0.37
C VAL A 20 -7.78 0.61 0.20
N LYS A 21 -8.37 0.45 -0.99
CA LYS A 21 -9.23 -0.70 -1.27
C LYS A 21 -8.51 -1.76 -2.08
N CYS A 22 -8.80 -3.03 -1.78
CA CYS A 22 -8.40 -4.13 -2.63
C CYS A 22 -9.07 -3.98 -4.00
N ALA A 23 -8.30 -3.98 -5.08
CA ALA A 23 -8.80 -3.78 -6.44
C ALA A 23 -9.74 -4.91 -6.94
N ILE A 24 -9.80 -6.03 -6.22
CA ILE A 24 -10.65 -7.20 -6.57
C ILE A 24 -11.89 -7.27 -5.68
N CYS A 25 -11.69 -7.33 -4.35
CA CYS A 25 -12.79 -7.54 -3.41
C CYS A 25 -13.30 -6.24 -2.74
N ASN A 26 -12.71 -5.09 -3.05
CA ASN A 26 -13.04 -3.78 -2.45
C ASN A 26 -12.95 -3.73 -0.92
N LYS A 27 -12.30 -4.73 -0.30
CA LYS A 27 -12.01 -4.73 1.14
C LYS A 27 -11.11 -3.54 1.48
N ASP A 28 -11.45 -2.82 2.54
CA ASP A 28 -10.59 -1.78 3.09
C ASP A 28 -9.32 -2.40 3.68
N LEU A 29 -8.18 -1.90 3.20
CA LEU A 29 -6.83 -2.30 3.57
C LEU A 29 -6.19 -1.10 4.25
N ASP A 30 -5.88 -1.26 5.52
CA ASP A 30 -5.15 -0.24 6.26
C ASP A 30 -3.65 -0.40 5.97
N LEU A 31 -3.08 0.54 5.20
CA LEU A 31 -1.65 0.56 4.84
C LEU A 31 -0.75 0.75 6.07
N PHE A 32 -1.23 1.43 7.11
CA PHE A 32 -0.44 1.62 8.33
C PHE A 32 -0.32 0.29 9.08
N LYS A 33 -1.43 -0.42 9.25
CA LYS A 33 -1.42 -1.77 9.80
C LYS A 33 -0.66 -2.73 8.90
N ALA A 34 -0.77 -2.54 7.58
CA ALA A 34 -0.05 -3.34 6.63
C ALA A 34 1.44 -3.30 6.95
N VAL A 35 2.05 -2.12 7.17
CA VAL A 35 3.48 -1.95 7.52
C VAL A 35 3.95 -2.83 8.69
N GLU A 36 3.05 -3.28 9.55
CA GLU A 36 3.38 -4.19 10.65
C GLU A 36 3.08 -5.67 10.31
N THR A 37 1.98 -5.97 9.59
CA THR A 37 1.41 -7.33 9.52
C THR A 37 1.72 -8.19 8.31
N GLY A 38 1.83 -7.62 7.11
CA GLY A 38 2.39 -8.36 5.95
C GLY A 38 1.44 -8.37 4.79
N GLU A 39 0.22 -7.91 5.07
CA GLU A 39 -0.96 -8.51 4.48
C GLU A 39 -1.47 -7.70 3.27
N VAL A 40 -0.74 -6.66 2.87
CA VAL A 40 -1.06 -5.82 1.72
C VAL A 40 0.06 -5.88 0.71
N TYR A 41 -0.34 -6.14 -0.54
CA TYR A 41 0.54 -6.17 -1.69
C TYR A 41 0.12 -5.09 -2.68
N TYR A 42 1.07 -4.54 -3.40
CA TYR A 42 0.81 -3.53 -4.42
C TYR A 42 1.63 -3.78 -5.68
N CYS A 43 1.12 -3.32 -6.81
CA CYS A 43 1.87 -3.32 -8.05
C CYS A 43 2.54 -1.96 -8.26
N LYS A 44 3.88 -1.89 -8.10
CA LYS A 44 4.65 -0.65 -8.32
C LYS A 44 4.42 0.00 -9.68
N ARG A 45 4.23 -0.81 -10.74
CA ARG A 45 4.04 -0.31 -12.12
C ARG A 45 2.66 0.33 -12.29
N CYS A 46 1.62 -0.32 -11.79
CA CYS A 46 0.26 0.20 -11.89
C CYS A 46 0.06 1.41 -10.99
N VAL A 47 0.60 1.38 -9.76
CA VAL A 47 0.57 2.52 -8.84
C VAL A 47 1.36 3.71 -9.42
N ALA A 48 2.53 3.49 -10.02
CA ALA A 48 3.27 4.54 -10.71
C ALA A 48 2.52 5.14 -11.92
N ASN A 49 1.64 4.36 -12.56
CA ASN A 49 0.76 4.81 -13.64
C ASN A 49 -0.55 5.45 -13.11
N GLY A 50 -0.69 5.69 -11.81
CA GLY A 50 -1.87 6.30 -11.21
C GLY A 50 -3.06 5.36 -10.99
N ARG A 51 -2.88 4.03 -11.12
CA ARG A 51 -3.93 3.04 -10.82
C ARG A 51 -3.77 2.52 -9.40
N GLU A 52 -4.86 2.53 -8.64
CA GLU A 52 -4.95 1.96 -7.29
C GLU A 52 -4.91 0.42 -7.34
N ALA A 53 -3.72 -0.14 -7.56
CA ALA A 53 -3.49 -1.58 -7.67
C ALA A 53 -2.95 -2.14 -6.34
N TYR A 54 -3.80 -2.09 -5.31
CA TYR A 54 -3.57 -2.70 -4.01
C TYR A 54 -4.38 -3.99 -3.88
N PHE A 55 -3.80 -4.99 -3.24
CA PHE A 55 -4.36 -6.33 -3.11
C PHE A 55 -4.17 -6.84 -1.69
N CYS A 56 -5.19 -7.49 -1.15
CA CYS A 56 -5.02 -8.22 0.10
C CYS A 56 -4.20 -9.50 -0.11
N GLU A 57 -3.59 -10.02 0.95
CA GLU A 57 -2.82 -11.26 0.93
C GLU A 57 -3.53 -12.41 0.21
N ALA A 58 -4.82 -12.65 0.51
CA ALA A 58 -5.57 -13.75 -0.09
C ALA A 58 -5.63 -13.65 -1.62
N HIS A 59 -5.89 -12.46 -2.16
CA HIS A 59 -5.92 -12.26 -3.61
C HIS A 59 -4.52 -12.23 -4.21
N ALA A 60 -3.53 -11.67 -3.51
CA ALA A 60 -2.13 -11.71 -3.94
C ALA A 60 -1.64 -13.16 -4.09
N ARG A 61 -1.98 -14.04 -3.13
CA ARG A 61 -1.69 -15.48 -3.19
C ARG A 61 -2.43 -16.19 -4.33
N ASN A 62 -3.74 -15.92 -4.49
CA ASN A 62 -4.51 -16.49 -5.60
C ASN A 62 -4.00 -16.07 -6.97
N LEU A 63 -3.45 -14.85 -7.07
CA LEU A 63 -2.80 -14.35 -8.28
C LEU A 63 -1.34 -14.77 -8.42
N HIS A 64 -0.83 -15.63 -7.53
CA HIS A 64 0.58 -16.05 -7.48
C HIS A 64 1.55 -14.87 -7.49
N PHE A 65 1.21 -13.80 -6.75
CA PHE A 65 1.95 -12.55 -6.67
C PHE A 65 2.17 -11.88 -8.03
N LYS A 66 1.23 -12.04 -8.97
CA LYS A 66 1.23 -11.35 -10.27
C LYS A 66 0.08 -10.35 -10.37
N CYS A 67 0.38 -9.18 -10.88
CA CYS A 67 -0.59 -8.14 -11.10
C CYS A 67 -1.50 -8.53 -12.28
N PRO A 68 -2.83 -8.56 -12.09
CA PRO A 68 -3.78 -8.93 -13.16
C PRO A 68 -3.85 -7.89 -14.27
N TYR A 69 -3.36 -6.66 -14.04
CA TYR A 69 -3.41 -5.58 -15.01
C TYR A 69 -2.20 -5.53 -15.94
N CYS A 70 -0.99 -5.71 -15.41
CA CYS A 70 0.24 -5.55 -16.18
C CYS A 70 1.15 -6.79 -16.19
N GLY A 71 0.74 -7.88 -15.53
CA GLY A 71 1.51 -9.12 -15.38
C GLY A 71 2.78 -8.98 -14.53
N GLY A 72 3.06 -7.80 -13.98
CA GLY A 72 4.23 -7.55 -13.14
C GLY A 72 4.11 -8.18 -11.76
N GLU A 73 5.24 -8.41 -11.09
CA GLU A 73 5.27 -8.93 -9.72
C GLU A 73 4.63 -7.96 -8.72
N LEU A 74 3.78 -8.51 -7.85
CA LEU A 74 3.21 -7.83 -6.69
C LEU A 74 4.24 -7.83 -5.57
N LYS A 75 4.52 -6.64 -5.05
CA LYS A 75 5.42 -6.47 -3.91
C LYS A 75 4.62 -6.24 -2.64
N PRO A 76 5.05 -6.78 -1.49
CA PRO A 76 4.45 -6.40 -0.23
C PRO A 76 4.61 -4.87 -0.04
N TYR A 77 3.59 -4.23 0.52
CA TYR A 77 3.58 -2.77 0.74
C TYR A 77 4.69 -2.32 1.69
N TYR A 78 5.26 -3.25 2.44
CA TYR A 78 6.41 -3.03 3.28
C TYR A 78 7.23 -4.32 3.35
N GLY A 79 8.54 -4.14 3.39
CA GLY A 79 9.56 -5.15 3.27
C GLY A 79 10.88 -4.45 2.96
#